data_AF-K2CT22-F1
#
_entry.id   AF-K2CT22-F1
#
_cell.length_a   1.000
_cell.length_b   1.000
_cell.length_c   1.000
_cell.angle_alpha   90.00
_cell.angle_beta   90.00
_cell.angle_gamma   90.00
#
_symmetry.space_group_name_H-M   'P 1'
#
loop_
_entity.id
_entity.type
_entity.pdbx_description
1 polymer ?
#
loop_
_entity_poly.entity_id
_entity_poly.type
_entity_poly.pdbx_seq_one_letter_code
_entity_poly.pdbx_strand_id
1 'polypeptide(L)'
;MKVSITKIKKRDGRVVAFDAQKILKAIELAGSDTGEFNPSVAKIIVQKVMDKLSLKFSKKDVPTVEEIQDIVEPTIAESGYFKTAKHYILYRHEHAKLRGVQKALGVPDDVGLPLNSLRVLEARYLIRDVNRNIVESPRDLFQRVSKTIAAPEKKWGGEKARKKYEKEFFGMMTKREFIPNSPTLMNAGVGSGQLSACFVIPVPDDMAGIFDAVKAAALIHQTGGGTGFSFSRL
;
A
#
# COMPACT_ATOMS: atom_id res chain seq x y z
N MET A 1 2.10 4.02 34.38
CA MET A 1 2.55 4.76 33.19
C MET A 1 2.19 6.24 33.34
N LYS A 2 3.09 7.08 33.86
CA LYS A 2 2.94 8.55 33.74
C LYS A 2 3.79 8.97 32.56
N VAL A 3 3.15 9.26 31.44
CA VAL A 3 3.82 9.76 30.24
C VAL A 3 3.50 11.24 30.14
N SER A 4 4.53 12.07 30.10
CA SER A 4 4.39 13.51 29.96
C SER A 4 3.95 13.90 28.55
N ILE A 5 4.30 13.11 27.53
CA ILE A 5 4.07 13.42 26.12
C ILE A 5 2.65 13.00 25.70
N THR A 6 1.90 13.92 25.09
CA THR A 6 0.54 13.64 24.59
C THR A 6 0.46 13.59 23.06
N LYS A 7 1.41 14.24 22.38
CA LYS A 7 1.43 14.40 20.92
C LYS A 7 2.81 14.13 20.36
N ILE A 8 2.85 13.68 19.12
CA ILE A 8 4.08 13.41 18.36
C ILE A 8 3.96 14.02 16.96
N LYS A 9 5.02 14.65 16.49
CA LYS A 9 5.12 15.17 15.12
C LYS A 9 5.67 14.07 14.21
N LYS A 10 4.84 13.61 13.26
CA LYS A 10 5.25 12.67 12.23
C LYS A 10 6.17 13.32 11.20
N ARG A 11 6.90 12.48 10.46
CA ARG A 11 7.81 12.86 9.37
C ARG A 11 7.16 13.63 8.22
N ASP A 12 5.85 13.50 8.06
CA ASP A 12 5.03 14.23 7.08
C ASP A 12 4.53 15.59 7.62
N GLY A 13 4.96 15.98 8.82
CA GLY A 13 4.55 17.21 9.50
C GLY A 13 3.26 17.10 10.30
N ARG A 14 2.48 16.00 10.16
CA ARG A 14 1.23 15.83 10.92
C ARG A 14 1.51 15.62 12.39
N VAL A 15 0.70 16.23 13.23
CA VAL A 15 0.71 15.99 14.69
C VAL A 15 -0.36 14.97 15.03
N VAL A 16 0.03 13.87 15.66
CA VAL A 16 -0.89 12.81 16.09
C VAL A 16 -0.76 12.55 17.59
N ALA A 17 -1.75 11.86 18.18
CA ALA A 17 -1.65 11.41 19.56
C ALA A 17 -0.47 10.44 19.74
N PHE A 18 0.27 10.61 20.83
CA PHE A 18 1.35 9.69 21.20
C PHE A 18 0.79 8.33 21.59
N ASP A 19 1.42 7.25 21.10
CA ASP A 19 1.00 5.87 21.33
C ASP A 19 2.21 4.98 21.64
N ALA A 20 2.35 4.62 22.91
CA ALA A 20 3.45 3.78 23.40
C ALA A 20 3.39 2.34 22.85
N GLN A 21 2.21 1.85 22.44
CA GLN A 21 2.07 0.49 21.90
C GLN A 21 2.84 0.31 20.60
N LYS A 22 3.06 1.39 19.84
CA LYS A 22 3.88 1.35 18.62
C LYS A 22 5.36 1.14 18.92
N ILE A 23 5.85 1.72 20.02
CA ILE A 23 7.23 1.51 20.47
C ILE A 23 7.38 0.07 20.93
N LEU A 24 6.43 -0.43 21.73
CA LEU A 24 6.44 -1.82 22.19
C LEU A 24 6.49 -2.82 21.03
N LYS A 25 5.58 -2.71 20.06
CA LYS A 25 5.56 -3.60 18.89
C LYS A 25 6.87 -3.57 18.09
N ALA A 26 7.48 -2.39 17.94
CA ALA A 26 8.74 -2.26 17.22
C ALA A 26 9.91 -2.93 17.96
N ILE A 27 9.95 -2.80 19.29
CA ILE A 27 10.97 -3.44 20.12
C ILE A 27 10.73 -4.96 20.20
N GLU A 28 9.49 -5.41 20.31
CA GLU A 28 9.13 -6.84 20.29
C GLU A 28 9.52 -7.49 18.96
N LEU A 29 9.27 -6.82 17.83
CA LEU A 29 9.68 -7.32 16.52
C LEU A 29 11.21 -7.46 16.42
N ALA A 30 11.95 -6.43 16.82
CA ALA A 30 13.41 -6.47 16.79
C ALA A 30 14.01 -7.52 17.76
N GLY A 31 13.40 -7.69 18.93
CA GLY A 31 13.79 -8.73 19.89
C GLY A 31 13.49 -10.14 19.38
N SER A 32 12.34 -10.32 18.71
CA SER A 32 11.96 -11.59 18.09
C SER A 32 12.90 -11.98 16.95
N ASP A 33 13.29 -11.02 16.10
CA ASP A 33 14.20 -11.28 14.97
C ASP A 33 15.61 -11.68 15.43
N THR A 34 16.07 -11.14 16.55
CA THR A 34 17.43 -11.39 17.06
C THR A 34 17.51 -12.50 18.10
N GLY A 35 16.39 -12.84 18.75
CA GLY A 35 16.29 -13.85 19.79
C GLY A 35 16.93 -13.45 21.13
N GLU A 36 17.32 -12.18 21.33
CA GLU A 36 18.01 -11.76 22.57
C GLU A 36 17.08 -11.64 23.78
N PHE A 37 15.79 -11.37 23.57
CA PHE A 37 14.84 -11.22 24.68
C PHE A 37 13.40 -11.54 24.30
N ASN A 38 12.59 -11.81 25.34
CA ASN A 38 11.18 -12.14 25.21
C ASN A 38 10.26 -10.89 25.34
N PRO A 39 8.96 -11.00 25.02
CA PRO A 39 8.01 -9.88 25.13
C PRO A 39 7.92 -9.24 26.52
N SER A 40 8.20 -9.99 27.60
CA SER A 40 8.20 -9.44 28.97
C SER A 40 9.36 -8.47 29.18
N VAL A 41 10.54 -8.80 28.67
CA VAL A 41 11.71 -7.90 28.68
C VAL A 41 11.48 -6.69 27.77
N ALA A 42 10.83 -6.87 26.61
CA ALA A 42 10.46 -5.77 25.73
C ALA A 42 9.65 -4.70 26.47
N LYS A 43 8.68 -5.11 27.30
CA LYS A 43 7.89 -4.19 28.15
C LYS A 43 8.75 -3.42 29.15
N ILE A 44 9.76 -4.06 29.74
CA ILE A 44 10.70 -3.41 30.67
C ILE A 44 11.52 -2.35 29.92
N ILE A 45 12.05 -2.67 28.73
CA ILE A 45 12.80 -1.72 27.91
C ILE A 45 11.90 -0.54 27.52
N VAL A 46 10.66 -0.79 27.09
CA VAL A 46 9.68 0.27 26.80
C VAL A 46 9.46 1.15 28.02
N GLN A 47 9.32 0.58 29.22
CA GLN A 47 9.13 1.39 30.42
C GLN A 47 10.35 2.30 30.67
N LYS A 48 11.58 1.81 30.52
CA LYS A 48 12.80 2.63 30.60
C LYS A 48 12.81 3.75 29.55
N VAL A 49 12.39 3.45 28.31
CA VAL A 49 12.24 4.46 27.24
C VAL A 49 11.21 5.52 27.65
N MET A 50 10.07 5.10 28.21
CA MET A 50 9.04 6.03 28.69
C MET A 50 9.55 6.92 29.81
N ASP A 51 10.34 6.38 30.75
CA ASP A 51 10.91 7.16 31.84
C ASP A 51 11.89 8.21 31.31
N LYS A 52 12.79 7.82 30.38
CA LYS A 52 13.71 8.77 29.71
C LYS A 52 12.97 9.84 28.90
N LEU A 53 11.91 9.46 28.19
CA LEU A 53 11.06 10.40 27.46
C LEU A 53 10.38 11.41 28.39
N SER A 54 9.96 10.95 29.57
CA SER A 54 9.30 11.79 30.58
C SER A 54 10.26 12.80 31.23
N LEU A 55 11.55 12.44 31.31
CA LEU A 55 12.62 13.32 31.80
C LEU A 55 13.02 14.36 30.75
N LYS A 56 13.03 14.00 29.46
CA LYS A 56 13.48 14.88 28.38
C LYS A 56 12.40 15.82 27.87
N PHE A 57 11.12 15.43 27.91
CA PHE A 57 10.02 16.17 27.30
C PHE A 57 8.88 16.44 28.29
N SER A 58 8.33 17.65 28.20
CA SER A 58 7.18 18.12 28.96
C SER A 58 5.86 17.90 28.21
N LYS A 59 4.71 18.11 28.90
CA LYS A 59 3.37 18.03 28.29
C LYS A 59 3.12 18.96 27.11
N LYS A 60 3.88 20.04 27.01
CA LYS A 60 3.78 21.03 25.93
C LYS A 60 4.62 20.67 24.71
N ASP A 61 5.59 19.77 24.85
CA ASP A 61 6.50 19.41 23.78
C ASP A 61 5.84 18.44 22.80
N VAL A 62 6.21 18.58 21.53
CA VAL A 62 5.74 17.71 20.45
C VAL A 62 6.98 17.13 19.76
N PRO A 63 7.61 16.11 20.35
CA PRO A 63 8.81 15.51 19.78
C PRO A 63 8.51 14.88 18.42
N THR A 64 9.54 14.85 17.59
CA THR A 64 9.56 14.17 16.31
C THR A 64 9.71 12.66 16.49
N VAL A 65 9.40 11.90 15.44
CA VAL A 65 9.61 10.45 15.45
C VAL A 65 11.08 10.10 15.63
N GLU A 66 11.98 10.91 15.04
CA GLU A 66 13.43 10.79 15.14
C GLU A 66 13.90 10.91 16.59
N GLU A 67 13.47 11.96 17.30
CA GLU A 67 13.89 12.20 18.68
C GLU A 67 13.47 11.08 19.63
N ILE A 68 12.32 10.43 19.37
CA ILE A 68 11.90 9.26 20.14
C ILE A 68 12.77 8.05 19.80
N GLN A 69 13.08 7.84 18.51
CA GLN A 69 13.95 6.75 18.07
C GLN A 69 15.37 6.86 18.63
N ASP A 70 15.90 8.09 18.71
CA ASP A 70 17.23 8.38 19.27
C ASP A 70 17.31 8.11 20.79
N ILE A 71 16.18 7.87 21.46
CA ILE A 71 16.12 7.41 22.86
C ILE A 71 15.94 5.89 22.94
N VAL A 72 15.16 5.31 22.04
CA VAL A 72 14.90 3.86 22.01
C VAL A 72 16.20 3.08 21.81
N GLU A 73 16.98 3.48 20.81
CA GLU A 73 18.23 2.82 20.42
C GLU A 73 19.24 2.69 21.58
N PRO A 74 19.70 3.79 22.23
CA PRO A 74 20.64 3.67 23.33
C PRO A 74 20.04 2.93 24.53
N THR A 75 18.72 3.00 24.73
CA THR A 75 18.07 2.28 25.85
C THR A 75 18.07 0.76 25.67
N ILE A 76 17.97 0.27 24.42
CA ILE A 76 18.14 -1.16 24.11
C ILE A 76 19.60 -1.57 24.36
N ALA A 77 20.56 -0.77 23.89
CA ALA A 77 21.99 -1.04 24.05
C ALA A 77 22.45 -1.01 25.51
N GLU A 78 22.05 0.00 26.29
CA GLU A 78 22.32 0.13 27.73
C GLU A 78 21.70 -1.01 28.55
N SER A 79 20.64 -1.65 28.04
CA SER A 79 20.05 -2.83 28.67
C SER A 79 20.80 -4.13 28.33
N GLY A 80 21.92 -4.04 27.60
CA GLY A 80 22.79 -5.17 27.25
C GLY A 80 22.41 -5.92 25.96
N TYR A 81 21.37 -5.47 25.25
CA TYR A 81 20.83 -6.14 24.06
C TYR A 81 21.41 -5.54 22.78
N PHE A 82 22.72 -5.69 22.61
CA PHE A 82 23.47 -5.04 21.52
C PHE A 82 23.08 -5.54 20.12
N LYS A 83 22.75 -6.83 19.95
CA LYS A 83 22.33 -7.33 18.63
C LYS A 83 20.98 -6.75 18.25
N THR A 84 20.05 -6.65 19.20
CA THR A 84 18.73 -6.03 19.01
C THR A 84 18.86 -4.54 18.72
N ALA A 85 19.73 -3.83 19.44
CA ALA A 85 19.99 -2.43 19.17
C ALA A 85 20.51 -2.24 17.74
N LYS A 86 21.50 -3.04 17.33
CA LYS A 86 22.03 -3.02 15.94
C LYS A 86 20.96 -3.35 14.90
N HIS A 87 20.13 -4.37 15.15
CA HIS A 87 19.04 -4.76 14.26
C HIS A 87 17.99 -3.65 14.13
N TYR A 88 17.63 -3.01 15.23
CA TYR A 88 16.71 -1.87 15.27
C TYR A 88 17.25 -0.68 14.46
N ILE A 89 18.55 -0.37 14.57
CA ILE A 89 19.22 0.67 13.78
C ILE A 89 19.18 0.37 12.28
N LEU A 90 19.54 -0.87 11.90
CA LEU A 90 19.54 -1.30 10.51
C LEU A 90 18.13 -1.22 9.92
N TYR A 91 17.12 -1.71 10.64
CA TYR A 91 15.72 -1.62 10.25
C TYR A 91 15.27 -0.16 10.03
N ARG A 92 15.64 0.77 10.93
CA ARG A 92 15.38 2.21 10.78
C ARG A 92 16.00 2.75 9.49
N HIS A 93 17.24 2.39 9.20
CA HIS A 93 17.99 2.87 8.04
C HIS A 93 17.43 2.32 6.72
N GLU A 94 17.09 1.02 6.66
CA GLU A 94 16.42 0.42 5.51
C GLU A 94 15.09 1.09 5.23
N HIS A 95 14.26 1.28 6.26
CA HIS A 95 13.01 1.99 6.11
C HIS A 95 13.20 3.48 5.74
N ALA A 96 14.31 4.12 6.13
CA ALA A 96 14.65 5.47 5.67
C ALA A 96 14.99 5.49 4.18
N LYS A 97 15.75 4.49 3.69
CA LYS A 97 16.01 4.32 2.24
C LYS A 97 14.71 4.06 1.48
N LEU A 98 13.88 3.13 1.94
CA LEU A 98 12.59 2.83 1.30
C LEU A 98 11.72 4.09 1.17
N ARG A 99 11.65 4.93 2.22
CA ARG A 99 10.97 6.22 2.17
C ARG A 99 11.60 7.21 1.19
N GLY A 100 12.93 7.26 1.13
CA GLY A 100 13.65 8.08 0.15
C GLY A 100 13.31 7.69 -1.28
N VAL A 101 13.26 6.38 -1.56
CA VAL A 101 12.85 5.84 -2.86
C VAL A 101 11.38 6.15 -3.13
N GLN A 102 10.47 5.95 -2.17
CA GLN A 102 9.05 6.30 -2.32
C GLN A 102 8.86 7.80 -2.65
N LYS A 103 9.59 8.69 -1.96
CA LYS A 103 9.57 10.13 -2.25
C LYS A 103 10.12 10.45 -3.64
N ALA A 104 11.19 9.77 -4.06
CA ALA A 104 11.76 9.93 -5.40
C ALA A 104 10.83 9.41 -6.51
N LEU A 105 10.06 8.36 -6.24
CA LEU A 105 9.03 7.84 -7.15
C LEU A 105 7.83 8.80 -7.30
N GLY A 106 7.68 9.79 -6.41
CA GLY A 106 6.54 10.69 -6.40
C GLY A 106 5.21 10.02 -6.03
N VAL A 107 5.24 8.77 -5.54
CA VAL A 107 4.05 8.01 -5.17
C VAL A 107 3.90 7.98 -3.65
N PRO A 108 2.80 8.50 -3.08
CA PRO A 108 2.56 8.42 -1.65
C PRO A 108 2.23 6.97 -1.24
N ASP A 109 2.79 6.51 -0.13
CA ASP A 109 2.43 5.23 0.49
C ASP A 109 1.30 5.44 1.52
N ASP A 110 0.05 5.42 1.02
CA ASP A 110 -1.15 5.75 1.79
C ASP A 110 -2.04 4.53 2.13
N VAL A 111 -1.63 3.35 1.68
CA VAL A 111 -2.28 2.06 1.97
C VAL A 111 -1.28 0.98 2.46
N GLY A 112 0.00 1.32 2.66
CA GLY A 112 1.00 0.41 3.23
C GLY A 112 1.42 -0.67 2.25
N LEU A 113 1.80 -0.28 1.03
CA LEU A 113 2.27 -1.22 0.00
C LEU A 113 3.78 -1.40 0.05
N PRO A 114 4.28 -2.62 -0.23
CA PRO A 114 5.71 -2.82 -0.38
C PRO A 114 6.26 -2.04 -1.59
N LEU A 115 7.56 -1.73 -1.54
CA LEU A 115 8.20 -0.85 -2.53
C LEU A 115 8.09 -1.35 -3.97
N ASN A 116 8.19 -2.67 -4.19
CA ASN A 116 8.03 -3.26 -5.52
C ASN A 116 6.61 -3.01 -6.07
N SER A 117 5.58 -3.13 -5.24
CA SER A 117 4.21 -2.81 -5.62
C SER A 117 4.08 -1.34 -6.00
N LEU A 118 4.66 -0.42 -5.21
CA LEU A 118 4.65 1.00 -5.55
C LEU A 118 5.36 1.30 -6.87
N ARG A 119 6.50 0.65 -7.15
CA ARG A 119 7.20 0.77 -8.45
C ARG A 119 6.36 0.27 -9.62
N VAL A 120 5.66 -0.85 -9.45
CA VAL A 120 4.78 -1.41 -10.49
C VAL A 120 3.59 -0.49 -10.73
N LEU A 121 2.97 0.05 -9.66
CA LEU A 121 1.88 1.01 -9.76
C LEU A 121 2.31 2.31 -10.45
N GLU A 122 3.44 2.89 -10.03
CA GLU A 122 4.09 4.05 -10.63
C GLU A 122 4.30 3.87 -12.14
N ALA A 123 4.89 2.74 -12.54
CA ALA A 123 5.28 2.51 -13.91
C ALA A 123 4.08 2.26 -14.85
N ARG A 124 2.97 1.70 -14.34
CA ARG A 124 1.93 1.12 -15.21
C ARG A 124 0.48 1.45 -14.90
N TYR A 125 0.13 1.82 -13.67
CA TYR A 125 -1.28 1.81 -13.23
C TYR A 125 -1.80 3.17 -12.78
N LEU A 126 -0.96 4.00 -12.17
CA LEU A 126 -1.40 5.29 -11.66
C LEU A 126 -1.63 6.28 -12.81
N ILE A 127 -2.74 7.03 -12.71
CA ILE A 127 -3.08 8.06 -13.69
C ILE A 127 -2.01 9.17 -13.70
N ARG A 128 -1.67 9.61 -14.90
CA ARG A 128 -0.80 10.74 -15.15
C ARG A 128 -1.55 11.88 -15.84
N ASP A 129 -1.14 13.11 -15.54
CA ASP A 129 -1.61 14.29 -16.25
C ASP A 129 -0.95 14.41 -17.65
N VAL A 130 -1.31 15.48 -18.37
CA VAL A 130 -0.74 15.81 -19.69
C VAL A 130 0.78 16.01 -19.67
N ASN A 131 1.33 16.37 -18.50
CA ASN A 131 2.76 16.60 -18.29
C ASN A 131 3.48 15.34 -17.79
N ARG A 132 2.79 14.19 -17.76
CA ARG A 132 3.27 12.88 -17.26
C ARG A 132 3.53 12.82 -15.75
N ASN A 133 3.06 13.79 -14.98
CA ASN A 133 3.12 13.74 -13.53
C ASN A 133 2.06 12.79 -13.00
N ILE A 134 2.41 12.01 -11.98
CA ILE A 134 1.46 11.12 -11.30
C ILE A 134 0.50 11.98 -10.47
N VAL A 135 -0.80 11.84 -10.73
CA VAL A 135 -1.86 12.61 -10.06
C VAL A 135 -2.80 11.73 -9.25
N GLU A 136 -2.48 10.44 -9.14
CA GLU A 136 -3.29 9.44 -8.44
C GLU A 136 -2.43 8.69 -7.41
N SER A 137 -2.94 8.53 -6.20
CA SER A 137 -2.32 7.65 -5.19
C SER A 137 -2.79 6.20 -5.31
N PRO A 138 -2.11 5.23 -4.67
CA PRO A 138 -2.61 3.85 -4.57
C PRO A 138 -4.01 3.75 -3.96
N ARG A 139 -4.34 4.58 -2.95
CA ARG A 139 -5.71 4.69 -2.42
C ARG A 139 -6.69 5.18 -3.47
N ASP A 140 -6.34 6.23 -4.22
CA ASP A 140 -7.21 6.83 -5.23
C ASP A 140 -7.49 5.84 -6.36
N LEU A 141 -6.46 5.09 -6.81
CA LEU A 141 -6.59 3.97 -7.73
C LEU A 141 -7.62 2.96 -7.23
N PHE A 142 -7.48 2.46 -6.00
CA PHE A 142 -8.43 1.50 -5.44
C PHE A 142 -9.83 2.10 -5.29
N GLN A 143 -9.96 3.37 -4.93
CA GLN A 143 -11.26 4.04 -4.84
C GLN A 143 -11.94 4.15 -6.20
N ARG A 144 -11.21 4.58 -7.23
CA ARG A 144 -11.71 4.68 -8.62
C ARG A 144 -12.18 3.32 -9.11
N VAL A 145 -11.37 2.28 -8.93
CA VAL A 145 -11.68 0.91 -9.34
C VAL A 145 -12.93 0.40 -8.61
N SER A 146 -12.97 0.50 -7.28
CA SER A 146 -14.13 0.06 -6.48
C SER A 146 -15.42 0.77 -6.86
N LYS A 147 -15.37 2.09 -7.06
CA LYS A 147 -16.53 2.89 -7.45
C LYS A 147 -17.07 2.47 -8.82
N THR A 148 -16.16 2.19 -9.76
CA THR A 148 -16.53 1.78 -11.12
C THR A 148 -17.16 0.41 -11.13
N ILE A 149 -16.53 -0.59 -10.48
CA ILE A 149 -17.02 -1.97 -10.46
C ILE A 149 -18.34 -2.08 -9.68
N ALA A 150 -18.54 -1.24 -8.65
CA ALA A 150 -19.79 -1.22 -7.89
C ALA A 150 -20.93 -0.45 -8.60
N ALA A 151 -20.66 0.31 -9.66
CA ALA A 151 -21.68 1.13 -10.32
C ALA A 151 -22.91 0.34 -10.82
N PRO A 152 -22.78 -0.87 -11.40
CA PRO A 152 -23.92 -1.67 -11.84
C PRO A 152 -24.89 -2.06 -10.70
N GLU A 153 -24.41 -2.16 -9.46
CA GLU A 153 -25.23 -2.49 -8.29
C GLU A 153 -26.36 -1.48 -8.05
N LYS A 154 -26.18 -0.24 -8.52
CA LYS A 154 -27.23 0.78 -8.45
C LYS A 154 -28.49 0.36 -9.20
N LYS A 155 -28.35 -0.39 -10.29
CA LYS A 155 -29.48 -0.86 -11.11
C LYS A 155 -30.32 -1.92 -10.38
N TRP A 156 -29.68 -2.80 -9.61
CA TRP A 156 -30.32 -3.98 -9.04
C TRP A 156 -30.69 -3.82 -7.56
N GLY A 157 -29.82 -3.19 -6.77
CA GLY A 157 -30.00 -3.00 -5.32
C GLY A 157 -30.03 -1.54 -4.87
N GLY A 158 -30.10 -0.60 -5.83
CA GLY A 158 -30.15 0.83 -5.56
C GLY A 158 -28.86 1.40 -4.97
N GLU A 159 -28.94 2.65 -4.52
CA GLU A 159 -27.78 3.40 -4.01
C GLU A 159 -27.16 2.77 -2.76
N LYS A 160 -27.98 2.09 -1.94
CA LYS A 160 -27.52 1.39 -0.72
C LYS A 160 -26.62 0.20 -1.07
N ALA A 161 -27.00 -0.61 -2.07
CA ALA A 161 -26.18 -1.72 -2.53
C ALA A 161 -24.87 -1.22 -3.16
N ARG A 162 -24.94 -0.22 -4.05
CA ARG A 162 -23.76 0.42 -4.65
C ARG A 162 -22.73 0.83 -3.61
N LYS A 163 -23.15 1.58 -2.58
CA LYS A 163 -22.25 2.03 -1.50
C LYS A 163 -21.71 0.88 -0.64
N LYS A 164 -22.51 -0.16 -0.40
CA LYS A 164 -22.08 -1.35 0.33
C LYS A 164 -20.92 -2.04 -0.40
N TYR A 165 -21.12 -2.37 -1.68
CA TYR A 165 -20.13 -3.10 -2.48
C TYR A 165 -18.90 -2.25 -2.80
N GLU A 166 -19.05 -0.94 -3.04
CA GLU A 166 -17.92 -0.03 -3.20
C GLU A 166 -16.97 -0.07 -1.98
N LYS A 167 -17.54 -0.05 -0.77
CA LYS A 167 -16.75 -0.15 0.48
C LYS A 167 -16.10 -1.52 0.65
N GLU A 168 -16.82 -2.59 0.29
CA GLU A 168 -16.34 -3.97 0.37
C GLU A 168 -15.15 -4.21 -0.57
N PHE A 169 -15.30 -3.87 -1.85
CA PHE A 169 -14.24 -3.99 -2.85
C PHE A 169 -13.01 -3.16 -2.50
N PHE A 170 -13.21 -1.94 -1.98
CA PHE A 170 -12.11 -1.11 -1.51
C PHE A 170 -11.37 -1.76 -0.33
N GLY A 171 -12.12 -2.33 0.62
CA GLY A 171 -11.57 -3.09 1.74
C GLY A 171 -10.76 -4.30 1.30
N MET A 172 -11.27 -5.09 0.36
CA MET A 172 -10.58 -6.28 -0.16
C MET A 172 -9.25 -5.92 -0.83
N MET A 173 -9.23 -4.88 -1.67
CA MET A 173 -8.00 -4.44 -2.36
C MET A 173 -6.97 -3.85 -1.38
N THR A 174 -7.41 -3.01 -0.44
CA THR A 174 -6.49 -2.40 0.56
C THR A 174 -5.88 -3.43 1.51
N LYS A 175 -6.63 -4.49 1.85
CA LYS A 175 -6.12 -5.62 2.65
C LYS A 175 -5.37 -6.67 1.83
N ARG A 176 -5.40 -6.57 0.50
CA ARG A 176 -4.86 -7.55 -0.46
C ARG A 176 -5.52 -8.94 -0.35
N GLU A 177 -6.78 -8.98 0.05
CA GLU A 177 -7.61 -10.18 0.02
C GLU A 177 -7.99 -10.54 -1.43
N PHE A 178 -8.12 -9.52 -2.28
CA PHE A 178 -8.37 -9.65 -3.71
C PHE A 178 -7.81 -8.46 -4.48
N ILE A 179 -7.21 -8.72 -5.64
CA ILE A 179 -6.76 -7.68 -6.58
C ILE A 179 -7.31 -8.07 -7.96
N PRO A 180 -8.04 -7.17 -8.66
CA PRO A 180 -8.55 -7.48 -9.97
C PRO A 180 -7.43 -7.54 -11.01
N ASN A 181 -7.75 -8.02 -12.21
CA ASN A 181 -6.79 -8.13 -13.30
C ASN A 181 -6.21 -6.76 -13.73
N SER A 182 -5.14 -6.78 -14.52
CA SER A 182 -4.47 -5.55 -14.97
C SER A 182 -5.38 -4.59 -15.74
N PRO A 183 -6.20 -5.03 -16.73
CA PRO A 183 -7.11 -4.12 -17.43
C PRO A 183 -8.12 -3.45 -16.50
N THR A 184 -8.62 -4.15 -15.49
CA THR A 184 -9.52 -3.53 -14.51
C THR A 184 -8.82 -2.43 -13.72
N LEU A 185 -7.59 -2.64 -13.24
CA LEU A 185 -6.84 -1.60 -12.53
C LEU A 185 -6.52 -0.39 -13.43
N MET A 186 -6.13 -0.65 -14.68
CA MET A 186 -5.75 0.38 -15.65
C MET A 186 -6.95 1.19 -16.17
N ASN A 187 -8.07 0.52 -16.46
CA ASN A 187 -9.14 1.08 -17.28
C ASN A 187 -10.41 1.41 -16.48
N ALA A 188 -10.63 0.84 -15.29
CA ALA A 188 -11.85 1.12 -14.54
C ALA A 188 -11.95 2.62 -14.19
N GLY A 189 -13.01 3.28 -14.62
CA GLY A 189 -13.20 4.72 -14.39
C GLY A 189 -12.32 5.60 -15.29
N VAL A 190 -11.72 5.01 -16.33
CA VAL A 190 -10.90 5.67 -17.35
C VAL A 190 -11.48 5.32 -18.74
N GLY A 191 -11.26 6.18 -19.74
CA GLY A 191 -12.01 6.20 -21.00
C GLY A 191 -11.96 4.96 -21.92
N SER A 192 -11.09 3.97 -21.66
CA SER A 192 -10.95 2.77 -22.52
C SER A 192 -12.01 1.70 -22.27
N GLY A 193 -12.72 1.71 -21.13
CA GLY A 193 -13.90 0.88 -20.84
C GLY A 193 -13.70 -0.64 -20.74
N GLN A 194 -12.64 -1.20 -21.32
CA GLN A 194 -12.34 -2.63 -21.33
C GLN A 194 -11.76 -3.07 -19.98
N LEU A 195 -12.50 -3.90 -19.24
CA LEU A 195 -12.06 -4.46 -17.95
C LEU A 195 -11.58 -5.91 -18.07
N SER A 196 -11.85 -6.55 -19.21
CA SER A 196 -11.49 -7.95 -19.46
C SER A 196 -10.15 -8.06 -20.20
N ALA A 197 -9.35 -9.05 -19.81
CA ALA A 197 -8.00 -9.25 -20.34
C ALA A 197 -7.95 -10.26 -21.49
N CYS A 198 -8.76 -11.31 -21.45
CA CYS A 198 -8.59 -12.47 -22.32
C CYS A 198 -9.88 -12.77 -23.08
N PHE A 199 -9.75 -12.92 -24.39
CA PHE A 199 -10.86 -13.21 -25.30
C PHE A 199 -10.55 -14.47 -26.10
N VAL A 200 -11.57 -15.26 -26.41
CA VAL A 200 -11.45 -16.42 -27.31
C VAL A 200 -12.24 -16.12 -28.58
N ILE A 201 -11.56 -16.15 -29.72
CA ILE A 201 -12.12 -15.82 -31.03
C ILE A 201 -12.21 -17.12 -31.87
N PRO A 202 -13.42 -17.56 -32.26
CA PRO A 202 -13.55 -18.66 -33.21
C PRO A 202 -13.13 -18.21 -34.62
N VAL A 203 -12.47 -19.10 -35.37
CA VAL A 203 -12.07 -18.86 -36.76
C VAL A 203 -12.87 -19.81 -37.67
N PRO A 204 -13.86 -19.31 -38.43
CA PRO A 204 -14.60 -20.09 -39.41
C PRO A 204 -13.74 -20.51 -40.63
N ASP A 205 -14.07 -21.63 -41.27
CA ASP A 205 -13.53 -22.05 -42.58
C ASP A 205 -14.24 -21.32 -43.74
N ASP A 206 -14.12 -19.99 -43.73
CA ASP A 206 -14.44 -19.17 -44.87
C ASP A 206 -13.64 -17.86 -44.82
N MET A 207 -13.33 -17.29 -45.98
CA MET A 207 -12.47 -16.10 -46.06
C MET A 207 -13.05 -14.90 -45.30
N ALA A 208 -14.37 -14.69 -45.34
CA ALA A 208 -14.99 -13.57 -44.63
C ALA A 208 -14.85 -13.76 -43.11
N GLY A 209 -15.13 -14.95 -42.60
CA GLY A 209 -14.98 -15.32 -41.20
C GLY A 209 -13.54 -15.20 -40.69
N ILE A 210 -12.54 -15.59 -41.49
CA ILE A 210 -11.12 -15.41 -41.16
C ILE A 210 -10.79 -13.92 -40.99
N PHE A 211 -11.20 -13.07 -41.92
CA PHE A 211 -10.92 -11.63 -41.85
C PHE A 211 -11.72 -10.94 -40.72
N ASP A 212 -12.93 -11.40 -40.41
CA ASP A 212 -13.68 -10.93 -39.24
C ASP A 212 -13.00 -11.29 -37.92
N ALA A 213 -12.42 -12.50 -37.81
CA ALA A 213 -11.64 -12.90 -36.65
C ALA A 213 -10.38 -12.02 -36.46
N VAL A 214 -9.67 -11.70 -37.56
CA VAL A 214 -8.53 -10.78 -37.54
C VAL A 214 -8.95 -9.37 -37.13
N LYS A 215 -10.07 -8.87 -37.66
CA LYS A 215 -10.63 -7.57 -37.27
C LYS A 215 -10.99 -7.52 -35.79
N ALA A 216 -11.66 -8.55 -35.27
CA ALA A 216 -11.99 -8.65 -33.85
C ALA A 216 -10.73 -8.64 -32.99
N ALA A 217 -9.69 -9.39 -33.38
CA ALA A 217 -8.42 -9.41 -32.68
C ALA A 217 -7.75 -8.03 -32.64
N ALA A 218 -7.73 -7.32 -33.77
CA ALA A 218 -7.18 -5.96 -33.84
C ALA A 218 -7.90 -4.99 -32.89
N LEU A 219 -9.23 -5.03 -32.83
CA LEU A 219 -10.03 -4.19 -31.91
C LEU A 219 -9.77 -4.55 -30.43
N ILE A 220 -9.65 -5.84 -30.12
CA ILE A 220 -9.34 -6.30 -28.75
C ILE A 220 -7.94 -5.83 -28.34
N HIS A 221 -6.94 -6.01 -29.20
CA HIS A 221 -5.57 -5.57 -28.95
C HIS A 221 -5.45 -4.06 -28.80
N GLN A 222 -6.22 -3.28 -29.57
CA GLN A 222 -6.26 -1.81 -29.45
C GLN A 222 -6.62 -1.34 -28.03
N THR A 223 -7.42 -2.14 -27.30
CA THR A 223 -7.84 -1.84 -25.92
C THR A 223 -6.99 -2.56 -24.86
N GLY A 224 -5.90 -3.23 -25.26
CA GLY A 224 -4.98 -3.94 -24.37
C GLY A 224 -5.46 -5.33 -23.94
N GLY A 225 -6.49 -5.88 -24.59
CA GLY A 225 -6.87 -7.28 -24.42
C GLY A 225 -5.93 -8.22 -25.18
N GLY A 226 -5.88 -9.47 -24.76
CA GLY A 226 -5.23 -10.57 -25.48
C GLY A 226 -6.25 -11.53 -26.07
N THR A 227 -5.87 -12.23 -27.13
CA THR A 227 -6.74 -13.16 -27.86
C THR A 227 -6.17 -14.57 -27.89
N GLY A 228 -7.00 -15.56 -27.58
CA GLY A 228 -6.82 -16.94 -28.00
C GLY A 228 -7.71 -17.23 -29.21
N PHE A 229 -7.24 -18.06 -30.13
CA PHE A 229 -7.99 -18.41 -31.34
C PHE A 229 -8.39 -19.88 -31.29
N SER A 230 -9.63 -20.16 -31.68
CA SER A 230 -10.11 -21.54 -31.90
C SER A 230 -10.15 -21.82 -33.39
N PHE A 231 -9.24 -22.69 -33.84
CA PHE A 231 -9.11 -23.14 -35.22
C PHE A 231 -9.81 -24.48 -35.49
N SER A 232 -10.69 -24.94 -34.58
CA SER A 232 -11.32 -26.25 -34.68
C SER A 232 -12.28 -26.41 -35.86
N ARG A 233 -12.58 -25.32 -36.56
CA ARG A 233 -13.51 -25.25 -37.69
C ARG A 233 -12.84 -24.74 -38.97
N LEU A 234 -11.51 -24.68 -38.98
CA LEU A 234 -10.69 -24.27 -40.13
C LEU A 234 -10.32 -25.49 -40.99
#